data_AF-A0AAU1XBM3-F1
#
_entry.id   AF-A0AAU1XBM3-F1
#
_cell.length_a   1.000
_cell.length_b   1.000
_cell.length_c   1.000
_cell.angle_alpha   90.00
_cell.angle_beta   90.00
_cell.angle_gamma   90.00
#
_symmetry.space_group_name_H-M   'P 1'
#
loop_
_entity.id
_entity.type
_entity.pdbx_description
1 polymer ?
#
loop_
_entity_poly.entity_id
_entity_poly.type
_entity_poly.pdbx_seq_one_letter_code
_entity_poly.pdbx_strand_id
1 'polypeptide(L)'
;MTVQHEAPTGAAGEAGEPLEVWIDQDLCTGDGICAQYAPEVFELDIDGLAYVKSPEDELLQEAGATTPVPLTLLQDVVDSAKECPGDCIHVRRVSDRVEVFGPDAE
;
A
#
# COMPACT_ATOMS: atom_id res chain seq x y z
N MET A 1 3.86 -34.46 -19.35
CA MET A 1 4.92 -33.50 -19.01
C MET A 1 4.77 -32.32 -19.95
N THR A 2 4.87 -31.11 -19.41
CA THR A 2 4.67 -29.78 -20.04
C THR A 2 3.23 -29.38 -20.38
N VAL A 3 2.59 -28.69 -19.42
CA VAL A 3 1.75 -27.53 -19.74
C VAL A 3 2.38 -26.32 -19.06
N GLN A 4 2.48 -25.26 -19.85
CA GLN A 4 3.15 -24.00 -19.61
C GLN A 4 2.40 -23.21 -18.52
N HIS A 5 3.13 -22.62 -17.57
CA HIS A 5 2.73 -21.37 -16.96
C HIS A 5 3.99 -20.52 -16.71
N GLU A 6 4.49 -19.97 -17.81
CA GLU A 6 5.37 -18.82 -17.79
C GLU A 6 4.44 -17.61 -17.71
N ALA A 7 4.50 -16.86 -16.61
CA ALA A 7 3.90 -15.55 -16.50
C ALA A 7 5.01 -14.49 -16.67
N PRO A 8 5.19 -13.89 -17.85
CA PRO A 8 5.94 -12.67 -17.98
C PRO A 8 4.95 -11.50 -17.97
N THR A 9 5.01 -10.64 -16.95
CA THR A 9 4.84 -9.18 -17.07
C THR A 9 4.65 -8.54 -15.68
N GLY A 10 5.71 -8.55 -14.87
CA GLY A 10 5.86 -7.54 -13.81
C GLY A 10 6.28 -6.22 -14.44
N ALA A 11 5.39 -5.59 -15.18
CA ALA A 11 5.60 -4.27 -15.76
C ALA A 11 4.30 -3.48 -15.68
N ALA A 12 4.46 -2.20 -15.36
CA ALA A 12 3.47 -1.13 -15.38
C ALA A 12 2.61 -0.93 -14.12
N GLY A 13 3.15 -0.14 -13.19
CA GLY A 13 2.53 1.15 -12.91
C GLY A 13 3.31 2.24 -13.65
N GLU A 14 2.93 2.55 -14.90
CA GLU A 14 3.59 3.56 -15.73
C GLU A 14 3.25 4.99 -15.27
N ALA A 15 4.31 5.78 -15.03
CA ALA A 15 4.39 7.25 -15.20
C ALA A 15 3.43 8.17 -14.42
N GLY A 16 3.51 8.13 -13.09
CA GLY A 16 3.29 9.30 -12.24
C GLY A 16 4.31 9.24 -11.13
N GLU A 17 4.46 10.32 -10.36
CA GLU A 17 5.52 10.43 -9.36
C GLU A 17 5.61 9.13 -8.53
N PRO A 18 6.78 8.49 -8.46
CA PRO A 18 6.89 7.23 -7.76
C PRO A 18 6.60 7.48 -6.28
N LEU A 19 5.44 6.99 -5.85
CA LEU A 19 4.92 7.11 -4.51
C LEU A 19 4.96 5.72 -3.88
N GLU A 20 5.40 5.67 -2.65
CA GLU A 20 5.45 4.46 -1.86
C GLU A 20 4.54 4.65 -0.65
N VAL A 21 3.82 3.59 -0.29
CA VAL A 21 2.90 3.57 0.84
C VAL A 21 3.33 2.52 1.84
N TRP A 22 3.16 2.82 3.12
CA TRP A 22 3.33 1.88 4.22
C TRP A 22 2.24 2.09 5.26
N ILE A 23 2.08 1.08 6.11
CA ILE A 23 1.19 1.14 7.27
C ILE A 23 2.04 1.23 8.53
N ASP A 24 1.70 2.20 9.37
CA ASP A 24 2.24 2.33 10.71
C ASP A 24 1.47 1.42 11.68
N GLN A 25 2.16 0.41 12.21
CA GLN A 25 1.54 -0.60 13.08
C GLN A 25 1.29 -0.13 14.51
N ASP A 26 1.89 0.98 14.93
CA ASP A 26 1.60 1.59 16.23
C ASP A 26 0.30 2.40 16.18
N LEU A 27 -0.04 2.98 15.01
CA LEU A 27 -1.27 3.73 14.78
C LEU A 27 -2.43 2.88 14.27
N CYS A 28 -2.16 1.72 13.67
CA CYS A 28 -3.19 0.86 13.10
C CYS A 28 -4.11 0.29 14.19
N THR A 29 -5.40 0.61 14.10
CA THR A 29 -6.45 0.11 15.00
C THR A 29 -7.18 -1.13 14.47
N GLY A 30 -6.83 -1.59 13.27
CA GLY A 30 -7.48 -2.75 12.64
C GLY A 30 -8.84 -2.48 12.00
N ASP A 31 -9.11 -1.24 11.59
CA ASP A 31 -10.40 -0.84 11.00
C ASP A 31 -10.68 -1.53 9.65
N GLY A 32 -9.62 -1.92 8.93
CA GLY A 32 -9.72 -2.66 7.67
C GLY A 32 -10.17 -1.81 6.47
N ILE A 33 -10.35 -0.50 6.63
CA ILE A 33 -10.76 0.42 5.54
C ILE A 33 -9.76 0.43 4.39
N CYS A 34 -8.46 0.34 4.67
CA CYS A 34 -7.40 0.24 3.66
C CYS A 34 -7.62 -0.92 2.69
N ALA A 35 -7.90 -2.11 3.20
CA ALA A 35 -8.15 -3.30 2.39
C ALA A 35 -9.52 -3.25 1.67
N GLN A 36 -10.46 -2.42 2.14
CA GLN A 36 -11.75 -2.23 1.45
C GLN A 36 -11.63 -1.32 0.23
N TYR A 37 -10.83 -0.26 0.32
CA TYR A 37 -10.62 0.70 -0.75
C TYR A 37 -9.56 0.21 -1.76
N ALA A 38 -8.42 -0.29 -1.26
CA ALA A 38 -7.31 -0.76 -2.10
C ALA A 38 -6.87 -2.18 -1.70
N PRO A 39 -7.69 -3.22 -1.94
CA PRO A 39 -7.36 -4.62 -1.63
C PRO A 39 -6.16 -5.16 -2.42
N GLU A 40 -5.81 -4.52 -3.53
CA GLU A 40 -4.63 -4.89 -4.33
C GLU A 40 -3.31 -4.43 -3.68
N VAL A 41 -3.38 -3.44 -2.78
CA VAL A 41 -2.21 -2.84 -2.11
C VAL A 41 -2.19 -3.17 -0.63
N PHE A 42 -3.34 -3.33 0.00
CA PHE A 42 -3.45 -3.58 1.43
C PHE A 42 -4.22 -4.86 1.72
N GLU A 43 -3.81 -5.53 2.78
CA GLU A 43 -4.48 -6.71 3.29
C GLU A 43 -4.48 -6.67 4.82
N LEU A 44 -5.62 -7.02 5.41
CA LEU A 44 -5.77 -7.13 6.85
C LEU A 44 -5.42 -8.54 7.28
N ASP A 45 -4.42 -8.68 8.14
CA ASP A 45 -4.00 -9.98 8.65
C ASP A 45 -4.87 -10.42 9.84
N ILE A 46 -4.71 -11.68 10.26
CA ILE A 46 -5.46 -12.27 11.38
C ILE A 46 -5.12 -11.63 12.73
N ASP A 47 -3.97 -10.96 12.82
CA ASP A 47 -3.57 -10.18 14.00
C ASP A 47 -4.39 -8.89 14.18
N GLY A 48 -5.23 -8.53 13.19
CA GLY A 48 -6.01 -7.30 13.21
C GLY A 48 -5.20 -6.06 12.85
N LEU A 49 -4.03 -6.24 12.22
CA LEU A 49 -3.21 -5.16 11.67
C LEU A 49 -3.23 -5.24 10.15
N ALA A 50 -3.20 -4.09 9.50
CA ALA A 50 -3.12 -4.02 8.06
C ALA A 50 -1.67 -3.99 7.59
N TYR A 51 -1.40 -4.62 6.47
CA TYR A 51 -0.09 -4.70 5.85
C TYR A 51 -0.18 -4.36 4.38
N VAL A 52 0.96 -3.99 3.79
CA VAL A 52 1.05 -3.71 2.35
C VAL A 52 1.42 -4.98 1.59
N LYS A 53 0.89 -5.11 0.37
CA LYS A 53 1.23 -6.17 -0.57
C LYS A 53 2.27 -5.68 -1.55
N SER A 54 3.23 -6.54 -1.85
CA SER A 54 4.17 -6.37 -2.95
C SER A 54 3.43 -6.41 -4.30
N PRO A 55 4.03 -5.89 -5.39
CA PRO A 55 3.51 -6.09 -6.74
C PRO A 55 3.41 -7.58 -7.15
N GLU A 56 4.03 -8.47 -6.38
CA GLU A 56 3.97 -9.94 -6.52
C GLU A 56 2.82 -10.57 -5.70
N ASP A 57 1.90 -9.76 -5.16
CA ASP A 57 0.80 -10.17 -4.26
C ASP A 57 1.29 -10.81 -2.94
N GLU A 58 2.57 -10.60 -2.60
CA GLU A 58 3.15 -11.09 -1.35
C GLU A 58 2.90 -10.10 -0.20
N LEU A 59 2.35 -10.60 0.90
CA LEU A 59 2.06 -9.80 2.09
C LEU A 59 3.35 -9.42 2.81
N LEU A 60 3.66 -8.12 2.86
CA LEU A 60 4.84 -7.61 3.55
C LEU A 60 4.49 -7.35 5.02
N GLN A 61 4.77 -8.35 5.86
CA GLN A 61 4.53 -8.28 7.30
C GLN A 61 5.65 -7.54 8.08
N GLU A 62 6.69 -7.07 7.41
CA GLU A 62 7.76 -6.32 8.06
C GLU A 62 7.31 -4.90 8.46
N ALA A 63 7.68 -4.48 9.67
CA ALA A 63 7.36 -3.15 10.17
C ALA A 63 8.05 -2.07 9.30
N GLY A 64 7.27 -1.14 8.76
CA GLY A 64 7.76 -0.10 7.85
C GLY A 64 8.05 -0.62 6.43
N ALA A 65 7.54 -1.80 6.06
CA ALA A 65 7.55 -2.25 4.68
C ALA A 65 6.75 -1.28 3.81
N THR A 66 7.33 -0.94 2.66
CA THR A 66 6.75 0.02 1.72
C THR A 66 6.53 -0.65 0.39
N THR A 67 5.39 -0.38 -0.24
CA THR A 67 5.09 -0.85 -1.61
C THR A 67 4.87 0.34 -2.54
N PRO A 68 5.33 0.26 -3.80
CA PRO A 68 5.03 1.30 -4.78
C PRO A 68 3.53 1.32 -5.13
N VAL A 69 2.93 2.51 -5.14
CA VAL A 69 1.50 2.68 -5.45
C VAL A 69 1.33 2.88 -6.96
N PRO A 70 0.57 2.03 -7.66
CA PRO A 70 0.23 2.27 -9.06
C PRO A 70 -0.74 3.43 -9.17
N LEU A 71 -0.61 4.27 -10.21
CA LEU A 71 -1.44 5.46 -10.39
C LEU A 71 -2.94 5.17 -10.49
N THR A 72 -3.30 3.97 -10.91
CA THR A 72 -4.70 3.53 -10.97
C THR A 72 -5.33 3.41 -9.58
N LEU A 73 -4.53 3.10 -8.56
CA LEU A 73 -4.96 2.93 -7.16
C LEU A 73 -4.57 4.10 -6.28
N LEU A 74 -3.81 5.07 -6.80
CA LEU A 74 -3.40 6.25 -6.06
C LEU A 74 -4.60 6.94 -5.39
N GLN A 75 -5.70 7.11 -6.13
CA GLN A 75 -6.88 7.77 -5.59
C GLN A 75 -7.51 6.98 -4.44
N ASP A 76 -7.61 5.65 -4.57
CA ASP A 76 -8.14 4.76 -3.54
C ASP A 76 -7.24 4.73 -2.30
N VAL A 77 -5.92 4.68 -2.48
CA VAL A 77 -4.94 4.76 -1.37
C VAL A 77 -5.05 6.10 -0.64
N VAL A 78 -5.20 7.20 -1.38
CA VAL A 78 -5.36 8.54 -0.80
C VAL A 78 -6.70 8.71 -0.07
N ASP A 79 -7.79 8.15 -0.60
CA ASP A 79 -9.09 8.18 0.07
C ASP A 79 -9.05 7.32 1.34
N SER A 80 -8.43 6.13 1.27
CA SER A 80 -8.19 5.26 2.42
C SER A 80 -7.45 5.99 3.54
N ALA A 81 -6.38 6.71 3.19
CA ALA A 81 -5.57 7.45 4.17
C ALA A 81 -6.39 8.53 4.88
N LYS A 82 -7.27 9.23 4.16
CA LYS A 82 -8.12 10.30 4.73
C LYS A 82 -9.28 9.77 5.57
N GLU A 83 -9.83 8.62 5.19
CA GLU A 83 -10.96 8.02 5.89
C GLU A 83 -10.50 7.12 7.05
N CYS A 84 -9.20 6.79 7.13
CA CYS A 84 -8.65 5.97 8.19
C CYS A 84 -8.68 6.73 9.53
N PRO A 85 -9.46 6.27 10.53
CA PRO A 85 -9.57 6.98 11.82
C PRO A 85 -8.29 6.94 12.65
N GLY A 86 -7.42 5.97 12.37
CA GLY A 86 -6.10 5.84 13.01
C GLY A 86 -5.00 6.60 12.29
N ASP A 87 -5.27 7.17 11.11
CA ASP A 87 -4.26 7.82 10.27
C ASP A 87 -3.00 6.94 10.07
N CYS A 88 -3.19 5.62 10.03
CA CYS A 88 -2.08 4.66 10.01
C CYS A 88 -1.49 4.44 8.61
N ILE A 89 -1.99 5.12 7.57
CA ILE A 89 -1.60 4.94 6.18
C ILE A 89 -0.74 6.13 5.78
N HIS A 90 0.52 5.87 5.49
CA HIS A 90 1.48 6.90 5.13
C HIS A 90 1.93 6.73 3.68
N VAL A 91 1.85 7.80 2.90
CA VAL A 91 2.27 7.85 1.49
C VAL A 91 3.37 8.89 1.36
N ARG A 92 4.54 8.48 0.85
CA ARG A 92 5.67 9.36 0.58
C ARG A 92 6.14 9.27 -0.86
N ARG A 93 6.81 10.32 -1.32
CA ARG A 93 7.52 10.30 -2.61
C ARG A 93 8.83 9.55 -2.48
N VAL A 94 9.13 8.61 -3.38
CA VAL A 94 10.41 7.90 -3.36
C VAL A 94 11.60 8.84 -3.62
N SER A 95 11.38 9.94 -4.35
CA SER A 95 12.45 10.87 -4.77
C SER A 95 13.04 11.64 -3.58
N ASP A 96 12.17 12.18 -2.72
CA ASP A 96 12.56 13.10 -1.64
C ASP A 96 12.14 12.60 -0.24
N ARG A 97 11.46 11.45 -0.17
CA ARG A 97 10.88 10.84 1.04
C ARG A 97 9.95 11.76 1.83
N VAL A 98 9.42 12.79 1.17
CA VAL A 98 8.43 13.69 1.73
C VAL A 98 7.09 12.97 1.77
N GLU A 99 6.48 12.93 2.95
CA GLU A 99 5.11 12.48 3.15
C GLU A 99 4.15 13.44 2.45
N VAL A 100 3.34 12.87 1.55
CA VAL A 100 2.35 13.61 0.77
C VAL A 100 0.95 13.37 1.32
N PHE A 101 0.72 12.19 1.90
CA PHE A 101 -0.54 11.83 2.56
C PHE A 101 -0.26 11.02 3.81
N GLY A 102 -0.98 11.34 4.89
CA GLY A 102 -0.81 10.78 6.24
C GLY A 102 -0.95 11.89 7.30
N PRO A 103 -0.84 11.56 8.58
CA PRO A 103 -1.05 12.52 9.67
C PRO A 103 0.04 13.59 9.75
N ASP A 104 1.22 13.26 9.22
CA ASP A 104 2.39 14.15 9.15
C ASP A 104 2.49 14.92 7.82
N ALA A 105 1.54 14.72 6.90
CA ALA A 105 1.50 15.47 5.64
C ALA A 105 0.90 16.87 5.86
N GLU A 106 1.75 17.91 5.87
CA GLU A 106 1.36 19.33 6.00
C GLU A 106 0.87 19.98 4.69
#